data_AF-A0A6C0D7U6-F1
#
_entry.id   AF-A0A6C0D7U6-F1
#
_cell.length_a   1.000
_cell.length_b   1.000
_cell.length_c   1.000
_cell.angle_alpha   90.00
_cell.angle_beta   90.00
_cell.angle_gamma   90.00
#
_symmetry.space_group_name_H-M   'P 1'
#
loop_
_entity.id
_entity.type
_entity.pdbx_description
1 polymer ?
#
loop_
_entity_poly.entity_id
_entity_poly.type
_entity_poly.pdbx_seq_one_letter_code
_entity_poly.pdbx_strand_id
1 'polypeptide(L)'
;MGNNISFYSNIQSGGNGQEQTEDIISLIDKLDLIATYYILTMDFESLTKLNEKEHCESLIGLTSTIIDEKFSNLEVKQLVKRIANGSDSSSNENKQMDCIKIAKFYVKIAHIFASIVTTINPEYTYKDSFGNVVRKSLMEKSLIPKDAEMTVSKINLCSERVNALKGVLNDAVSFEDDYQEGGSEDEKIVIHPDVCSVNLDETENVKNLTDEPGITELIDLYFDDNYDYKTGKFIGMTPETEKIFQDDLKRFYLTFTDNKGEMPPEITKFSDIKLRDYSKKKFCKTSTGKNPMVVGSYKDELFLKYANNMKSMIQNVNQKQNQLLYIINRLFTFSLDPVTKNQIIRINPELDELTLQELVVQTRELIIELYLNCETDFIEGIKIYEAIVEKQILETTQKHIVQLEKEREKLISPYVFKK
;
A
#
# COMPACT_ATOMS: atom_id res chain seq x y z
N MET A 1 4.64 31.26 -5.62
CA MET A 1 4.85 32.26 -4.54
C MET A 1 6.03 31.77 -3.73
N GLY A 2 7.11 32.56 -3.68
CA GLY A 2 8.40 32.13 -3.15
C GLY A 2 8.40 32.04 -1.63
N ASN A 3 8.91 30.93 -1.10
CA ASN A 3 9.36 30.83 0.28
C ASN A 3 10.88 30.95 0.29
N ASN A 4 11.35 32.03 0.92
CA ASN A 4 12.75 32.30 1.18
C ASN A 4 13.28 31.28 2.18
N ILE A 5 14.13 30.36 1.71
CA ILE A 5 15.07 29.65 2.57
C ILE A 5 16.20 30.65 2.86
N SER A 6 16.30 31.11 4.11
CA SER A 6 17.39 32.00 4.53
C SER A 6 18.69 31.20 4.54
N PHE A 7 19.48 31.32 3.48
CA PHE A 7 20.88 30.92 3.47
C PHE A 7 21.67 31.96 4.28
N TYR A 8 22.05 31.62 5.51
CA TYR A 8 23.03 32.41 6.24
C TYR A 8 24.44 32.05 5.75
N SER A 9 24.97 32.89 4.86
CA SER A 9 26.40 33.07 4.67
C SER A 9 26.88 34.15 5.66
N ASN A 10 27.57 33.77 6.73
CA ASN A 10 28.38 34.71 7.49
C ASN A 10 29.85 34.44 7.21
N ILE A 11 30.38 35.20 6.25
CA ILE A 11 31.81 35.44 6.12
C ILE A 11 32.08 36.72 6.92
N GLN A 12 32.73 36.59 8.08
CA GLN A 12 33.45 37.69 8.70
C GLN A 12 34.85 37.21 9.10
N SER A 13 35.83 37.82 8.43
CA SER A 13 37.26 37.71 8.73
C SER A 13 37.58 38.57 9.96
N GLY A 14 38.17 37.97 10.99
CA GLY A 14 38.72 38.69 12.16
C GLY A 14 39.16 37.71 13.25
N GLY A 15 40.47 37.52 13.39
CA GLY A 15 41.05 36.47 14.24
C GLY A 15 41.06 36.75 15.75
N ASN A 16 41.01 35.68 16.55
CA ASN A 16 42.15 35.21 17.37
C ASN A 16 41.83 33.80 17.91
N GLY A 17 42.88 33.00 18.09
CA GLY A 17 42.82 31.54 18.14
C GLY A 17 42.01 30.91 19.28
N GLN A 18 41.11 30.01 18.88
CA GLN A 18 40.83 28.72 19.49
C GLN A 18 40.28 27.84 18.35
N GLU A 19 40.98 26.75 18.00
CA GLU A 19 40.50 25.76 17.04
C GLU A 19 39.23 25.10 17.59
N GLN A 20 38.09 25.72 17.35
CA GLN A 20 36.85 24.99 17.20
C GLN A 20 36.90 24.42 15.79
N THR A 21 37.07 23.10 15.68
CA THR A 21 36.74 22.39 14.45
C THR A 21 35.27 22.66 14.21
N GLU A 22 34.95 23.57 13.27
CA GLU A 22 33.59 23.74 12.78
C GLU A 22 33.15 22.36 12.29
N ASP A 23 32.11 21.79 12.90
CA ASP A 23 31.49 20.55 12.44
C ASP A 23 30.82 20.86 11.08
N ILE A 24 31.59 20.77 9.99
CA ILE A 24 31.12 21.06 8.63
C ILE A 24 30.29 19.86 8.15
N ILE A 25 29.00 20.09 7.90
CA ILE A 25 28.15 19.13 7.15
C ILE A 25 28.80 18.92 5.79
N SER A 26 29.20 17.68 5.46
CA SER A 26 29.76 17.37 4.15
C SER A 26 28.73 17.66 3.06
N LEU A 27 29.18 18.02 1.85
CA LEU A 27 28.24 18.31 0.76
C LEU A 27 27.35 17.09 0.42
N ILE A 28 27.87 15.88 0.66
CA ILE A 28 27.15 14.62 0.51
C ILE A 28 26.00 14.52 1.52
N ASP A 29 26.25 14.87 2.78
CA ASP A 29 25.21 14.86 3.81
C ASP A 29 24.12 15.90 3.51
N LYS A 30 24.48 17.06 2.93
CA LYS A 30 23.50 18.07 2.49
C LYS A 30 22.59 17.52 1.39
N LEU A 31 23.14 16.78 0.43
CA LEU A 31 22.35 16.17 -0.64
C LEU A 31 21.37 15.13 -0.09
N ASP A 32 21.82 14.26 0.81
CA ASP A 32 20.97 13.27 1.49
C ASP A 32 19.83 13.95 2.26
N LEU A 33 20.11 15.05 2.95
CA LEU A 33 19.12 15.83 3.69
C LEU A 33 18.09 16.50 2.78
N ILE A 34 18.53 17.12 1.68
CA ILE A 34 17.65 17.75 0.71
C ILE A 34 16.74 16.69 0.07
N ALA A 35 17.31 15.58 -0.39
CA ALA A 35 16.56 14.49 -1.00
C ALA A 35 15.56 13.89 0.00
N THR A 36 15.97 13.70 1.26
CA THR A 36 15.09 13.20 2.32
C THR A 36 13.93 14.16 2.59
N TYR A 37 14.22 15.45 2.74
CA TYR A 37 13.20 16.46 2.93
C TYR A 37 12.19 16.42 1.77
N TYR A 38 12.67 16.41 0.52
CA TYR A 38 11.80 16.35 -0.65
C TYR A 38 10.93 15.09 -0.63
N ILE A 39 11.53 13.90 -0.51
CA ILE A 39 10.80 12.62 -0.50
C ILE A 39 9.77 12.55 0.63
N LEU A 40 10.14 12.98 1.85
CA LEU A 40 9.27 12.90 3.03
C LEU A 40 8.22 14.00 3.14
N THR A 41 8.28 15.05 2.30
CA THR A 41 7.32 16.17 2.32
C THR A 41 6.50 16.30 1.04
N MET A 42 6.80 15.49 0.01
CA MET A 42 5.96 15.39 -1.18
C MET A 42 4.53 14.98 -0.81
N ASP A 43 3.54 15.59 -1.46
CA ASP A 43 2.16 15.14 -1.33
C ASP A 43 1.93 13.83 -2.10
N PHE A 44 0.80 13.16 -1.81
CA PHE A 44 0.46 11.86 -2.41
C PHE A 44 0.30 11.96 -3.94
N GLU A 45 -0.30 13.03 -4.46
CA GLU A 45 -0.48 13.22 -5.90
C GLU A 45 0.88 13.42 -6.60
N SER A 46 1.82 14.11 -5.96
CA SER A 46 3.18 14.24 -6.46
C SER A 46 3.95 12.90 -6.39
N LEU A 47 3.70 12.07 -5.38
CA LEU A 47 4.30 10.72 -5.28
C LEU A 47 3.77 9.79 -6.37
N THR A 48 2.46 9.81 -6.65
CA THR A 48 1.88 9.00 -7.74
C THR A 48 2.36 9.50 -9.11
N LYS A 49 2.62 10.81 -9.26
CA LYS A 49 3.26 11.38 -10.45
C LYS A 49 4.69 10.93 -10.66
N LEU A 50 5.39 10.38 -9.66
CA LEU A 50 6.70 9.74 -9.92
C LEU A 50 6.57 8.57 -10.89
N ASN A 51 5.39 7.95 -10.99
CA ASN A 51 5.11 6.88 -11.93
C ASN A 51 4.72 7.42 -13.33
N GLU A 52 4.40 8.71 -13.44
CA GLU A 52 4.19 9.34 -14.73
C GLU A 52 5.54 9.48 -15.43
N LYS A 53 5.67 8.75 -16.53
CA LYS A 53 6.91 8.68 -17.32
C LYS A 53 7.54 10.06 -17.57
N GLU A 54 6.74 11.02 -18.06
CA GLU A 54 7.21 12.38 -18.39
C GLU A 54 7.62 13.20 -17.15
N HIS A 55 7.01 12.95 -16.00
CA HIS A 55 7.31 13.66 -14.77
C HIS A 55 8.63 13.17 -14.14
N CYS A 56 8.83 11.85 -14.09
CA CYS A 56 10.10 11.25 -13.62
C CYS A 56 11.29 11.66 -14.51
N GLU A 57 11.08 11.74 -15.83
CA GLU A 57 12.08 12.24 -16.79
C GLU A 57 12.57 13.65 -16.46
N SER A 58 11.62 14.56 -16.23
CA SER A 58 11.91 15.94 -15.87
C SER A 58 12.67 16.00 -14.55
N LEU A 59 12.27 15.20 -13.56
CA LEU A 59 12.91 15.16 -12.24
C LEU A 59 14.38 14.74 -12.34
N ILE A 60 14.70 13.66 -13.06
CA ILE A 60 16.08 13.19 -13.22
C ILE A 60 16.93 14.22 -13.98
N GLY A 61 16.39 14.80 -15.05
CA GLY A 61 17.09 15.83 -15.82
C GLY A 61 17.38 17.09 -14.99
N LEU A 62 16.39 17.56 -14.23
CA LEU A 62 16.52 18.69 -13.32
C LEU A 62 17.53 18.39 -12.19
N THR A 63 17.41 17.25 -11.53
CA THR A 63 18.31 16.83 -10.45
C THR A 63 19.74 16.71 -10.96
N SER A 64 19.96 16.08 -12.11
CA SER A 64 21.29 15.97 -12.73
C SER A 64 21.88 17.34 -13.06
N THR A 65 21.07 18.26 -13.60
CA THR A 65 21.52 19.62 -13.94
C THR A 65 21.90 20.41 -12.69
N ILE A 66 21.09 20.31 -11.62
CA ILE A 66 21.39 20.95 -10.34
C ILE A 66 22.69 20.40 -9.74
N ILE A 67 22.89 19.08 -9.78
CA ILE A 67 24.14 18.47 -9.29
C ILE A 67 25.33 18.97 -10.12
N ASP A 68 25.20 19.02 -11.44
CA ASP A 68 26.25 19.48 -12.34
C ASP A 68 26.67 20.95 -12.07
N GLU A 69 25.70 21.82 -11.79
CA GLU A 69 25.97 23.23 -11.50
C GLU A 69 26.52 23.48 -10.08
N LYS A 70 26.10 22.67 -9.09
CA LYS A 70 26.40 22.92 -7.67
C LYS A 70 27.60 22.15 -7.14
N PHE A 71 28.02 21.07 -7.79
CA PHE A 71 29.07 20.18 -7.30
C PHE A 71 30.31 20.25 -8.20
N SER A 72 31.50 20.23 -7.59
CA SER A 72 32.77 20.10 -8.30
C SER A 72 32.97 18.68 -8.83
N ASN A 73 33.87 18.51 -9.81
CA ASN A 73 34.24 17.18 -10.33
C ASN A 73 34.70 16.21 -9.24
N LEU A 74 35.41 16.72 -8.24
CA LEU A 74 35.91 15.89 -7.14
C LEU A 74 34.76 15.39 -6.25
N GLU A 75 33.81 16.26 -5.94
CA GLU A 75 32.64 15.91 -5.13
C GLU A 75 31.69 14.95 -5.87
N VAL A 76 31.48 15.17 -7.18
CA VAL A 76 30.73 14.23 -8.03
C VAL A 76 31.40 12.86 -8.04
N LYS A 77 32.72 12.79 -8.18
CA LYS A 77 33.47 11.51 -8.12
C LYS A 77 33.38 10.84 -6.75
N GLN A 78 33.41 11.61 -5.66
CA GLN A 78 33.21 11.08 -4.30
C GLN A 78 31.80 10.50 -4.13
N LEU A 79 30.77 11.17 -4.66
CA LEU A 79 29.40 10.67 -4.66
C LEU A 79 29.25 9.38 -5.46
N VAL A 80 29.80 9.33 -6.67
CA VAL A 80 29.81 8.10 -7.48
C VAL A 80 30.51 6.96 -6.76
N LYS A 81 31.66 7.23 -6.13
CA LYS A 81 32.38 6.22 -5.36
C LYS A 81 31.57 5.72 -4.17
N ARG A 82 30.83 6.59 -3.49
CA ARG A 82 29.92 6.20 -2.40
C ARG A 82 28.82 5.26 -2.92
N ILE A 83 28.07 5.67 -3.94
CA ILE A 83 26.94 4.87 -4.44
C ILE A 83 27.40 3.55 -5.09
N ALA A 84 28.61 3.49 -5.65
CA ALA A 84 29.18 2.28 -6.24
C ALA A 84 29.87 1.35 -5.21
N ASN A 85 29.67 1.57 -3.90
CA ASN A 85 30.32 0.83 -2.81
C ASN A 85 31.85 0.76 -2.92
N GLY A 86 32.49 1.85 -3.35
CA GLY A 86 33.94 1.93 -3.46
C GLY A 86 34.56 1.06 -4.56
N SER A 87 33.77 0.34 -5.37
CA SER A 87 34.27 -0.26 -6.59
C SER A 87 34.81 0.85 -7.52
N ASP A 88 35.95 0.61 -8.17
CA ASP A 88 36.43 1.46 -9.26
C ASP A 88 35.46 1.29 -10.45
N SER A 89 34.23 1.77 -10.29
CA SER A 89 33.39 2.10 -11.43
C SER A 89 34.23 3.10 -12.22
N SER A 90 34.62 2.73 -13.44
CA SER A 90 35.40 3.57 -14.32
C SER A 90 34.76 4.95 -14.31
N SER A 91 35.37 5.91 -13.59
CA SER A 91 34.86 7.27 -13.55
C SER A 91 34.88 7.71 -14.99
N ASN A 92 33.70 7.90 -15.60
CA ASN A 92 33.69 8.40 -16.95
C ASN A 92 34.31 9.79 -16.88
N GLU A 93 35.14 10.14 -17.86
CA GLU A 93 35.67 11.51 -17.92
C GLU A 93 34.54 12.55 -18.04
N ASN A 94 33.33 12.09 -18.36
CA ASN A 94 32.13 12.89 -18.48
C ASN A 94 31.38 13.04 -17.14
N LYS A 95 31.58 14.19 -16.49
CA LYS A 95 30.87 14.65 -15.28
C LYS A 95 29.34 14.51 -15.39
N GLN A 96 28.77 14.80 -16.55
CA GLN A 96 27.32 14.74 -16.77
C GLN A 96 26.76 13.32 -16.58
N MET A 97 27.50 12.30 -17.03
CA MET A 97 27.09 10.91 -16.83
C MET A 97 27.12 10.51 -15.36
N ASP A 98 28.07 11.02 -14.59
CA ASP A 98 28.18 10.75 -13.17
C ASP A 98 27.04 11.45 -12.40
N CYS A 99 26.68 12.68 -12.77
CA CYS A 99 25.50 13.38 -12.23
C CYS A 99 24.20 12.60 -12.50
N ILE A 100 24.04 12.00 -13.70
CA ILE A 100 22.91 11.13 -14.03
C ILE A 100 22.87 9.89 -13.12
N LYS A 101 24.01 9.23 -12.89
CA LYS A 101 24.08 8.06 -11.97
C LYS A 101 23.65 8.43 -10.55
N ILE A 102 24.11 9.57 -10.05
CA ILE A 102 23.72 10.08 -8.73
C ILE A 102 22.21 10.37 -8.69
N ALA A 103 21.68 11.05 -9.71
CA ALA A 103 20.25 11.35 -9.78
C ALA A 103 19.39 10.06 -9.78
N LYS A 104 19.79 9.02 -10.52
CA LYS A 104 19.12 7.71 -10.51
C LYS A 104 19.02 7.12 -9.11
N PHE A 105 20.12 7.16 -8.36
CA PHE A 105 20.19 6.57 -7.03
C PHE A 105 19.13 7.20 -6.10
N TYR A 106 19.05 8.53 -6.07
CA TYR A 106 18.07 9.24 -5.23
C TYR A 106 16.62 9.07 -5.71
N VAL A 107 16.38 9.05 -7.03
CA VAL A 107 15.03 8.82 -7.57
C VAL A 107 14.55 7.40 -7.28
N LYS A 108 15.43 6.41 -7.31
CA LYS A 108 15.10 5.03 -6.94
C LYS A 108 14.70 4.89 -5.46
N ILE A 109 15.35 5.64 -4.56
CA ILE A 109 14.92 5.74 -3.16
C ILE A 109 13.49 6.31 -3.08
N ALA A 110 13.18 7.34 -3.87
CA ALA A 110 11.85 7.93 -3.94
C ALA A 110 10.80 6.93 -4.44
N HIS A 111 11.08 6.12 -5.47
CA HIS A 111 10.17 5.08 -5.96
C HIS A 111 9.91 3.98 -4.91
N ILE A 112 10.93 3.53 -4.17
CA ILE A 112 10.73 2.56 -3.08
C ILE A 112 9.81 3.16 -2.02
N PHE A 113 10.10 4.40 -1.59
CA PHE A 113 9.28 5.09 -0.61
C PHE A 113 7.84 5.28 -1.09
N ALA A 114 7.64 5.74 -2.33
CA ALA A 114 6.32 5.92 -2.94
C ALA A 114 5.56 4.60 -2.99
N SER A 115 6.19 3.52 -3.44
CA SER A 115 5.57 2.18 -3.50
C SER A 115 5.12 1.70 -2.13
N ILE A 116 5.93 1.91 -1.09
CA ILE A 116 5.57 1.51 0.27
C ILE A 116 4.42 2.38 0.81
N VAL A 117 4.53 3.70 0.69
CA VAL A 117 3.54 4.63 1.28
C VAL A 117 2.18 4.51 0.59
N THR A 118 2.15 4.33 -0.73
CA THR A 118 0.91 4.09 -1.49
C THR A 118 0.31 2.71 -1.21
N THR A 119 1.14 1.69 -0.97
CA THR A 119 0.67 0.35 -0.58
C THR A 119 0.12 0.32 0.85
N ILE A 120 0.77 0.97 1.80
CA ILE A 120 0.29 1.01 3.20
C ILE A 120 -0.89 1.98 3.32
N ASN A 121 -0.81 3.11 2.62
CA ASN A 121 -1.71 4.27 2.63
C ASN A 121 -2.34 4.57 4.01
N PRO A 122 -1.52 4.96 5.01
CA PRO A 122 -2.04 5.25 6.34
C PRO A 122 -2.70 6.63 6.36
N GLU A 123 -3.93 6.68 6.88
CA GLU A 123 -4.74 7.85 7.13
C GLU A 123 -4.82 8.10 8.65
N TYR A 124 -4.22 9.18 9.10
CA TYR A 124 -4.29 9.69 10.46
C TYR A 124 -5.61 10.45 10.66
N THR A 125 -6.45 9.95 11.55
CA THR A 125 -7.66 10.60 12.01
C THR A 125 -7.42 11.27 13.35
N TYR A 126 -7.83 12.53 13.49
CA TYR A 126 -7.86 13.22 14.78
C TYR A 126 -9.10 14.11 14.86
N LYS A 127 -9.50 14.48 16.09
CA LYS A 127 -10.58 15.47 16.28
C LYS A 127 -9.97 16.88 16.31
N ASP A 128 -10.48 17.77 15.49
CA ASP A 128 -10.08 19.18 15.53
C ASP A 128 -10.66 19.91 16.75
N SER A 129 -10.31 21.18 16.92
CA SER A 129 -10.79 22.03 18.02
C SER A 129 -12.31 22.23 18.05
N PHE A 130 -13.03 21.86 16.98
CA PHE A 130 -14.48 21.93 16.87
C PHE A 130 -15.15 20.55 17.05
N GLY A 131 -14.37 19.50 17.30
CA GLY A 131 -14.84 18.14 17.46
C GLY A 131 -15.12 17.39 16.15
N ASN A 132 -14.78 17.98 15.00
CA ASN A 132 -14.91 17.30 13.71
C ASN A 132 -13.78 16.30 13.52
N VAL A 133 -14.10 15.15 12.92
CA VAL A 133 -13.09 14.16 12.54
C VAL A 133 -12.36 14.67 11.30
N VAL A 134 -11.09 15.02 11.46
CA VAL A 134 -10.19 15.43 10.38
C VAL A 134 -9.28 14.25 10.03
N ARG A 135 -9.14 14.01 8.74
CA ARG A 135 -8.34 12.93 8.16
C ARG A 135 -7.12 13.51 7.48
N LYS A 136 -5.94 12.92 7.69
CA LYS A 136 -4.65 13.38 7.19
C LYS A 136 -3.82 12.19 6.72
N SER A 137 -3.17 12.30 5.58
CA SER A 137 -2.23 11.27 5.10
C SER A 137 -0.92 11.25 5.92
N LEU A 138 -0.07 10.23 5.71
CA LEU A 138 1.31 10.19 6.25
C LEU A 138 2.09 11.48 5.98
N MET A 139 1.93 12.04 4.78
CA MET A 139 2.66 13.22 4.34
C MET A 139 2.18 14.49 5.04
N GLU A 140 0.89 14.53 5.40
CA GLU A 140 0.30 15.60 6.17
C GLU A 140 0.42 15.39 7.69
N LYS A 141 1.10 14.34 8.16
CA LYS A 141 1.31 14.11 9.59
C LYS A 141 1.93 15.32 10.29
N SER A 142 2.78 16.07 9.57
CA SER A 142 3.38 17.31 10.08
C SER A 142 2.38 18.46 10.30
N LEU A 143 1.21 18.41 9.65
CA LEU A 143 0.11 19.37 9.80
C LEU A 143 -0.83 19.02 10.95
N ILE A 144 -0.69 17.82 11.53
CA ILE A 144 -1.48 17.40 12.67
C ILE A 144 -0.95 18.13 13.92
N PRO A 145 -1.81 18.77 14.72
CA PRO A 145 -1.40 19.37 15.98
C PRO A 145 -0.65 18.36 16.85
N LYS A 146 0.50 18.75 17.40
CA LYS A 146 1.41 17.85 18.14
C LYS A 146 0.77 17.23 19.39
N ASP A 147 -0.29 17.86 19.89
CA ASP A 147 -1.08 17.51 21.06
C ASP A 147 -2.38 16.77 20.73
N ALA A 148 -2.69 16.56 19.44
CA ALA A 148 -3.89 15.83 19.04
C ALA A 148 -3.71 14.32 19.28
N GLU A 149 -4.69 13.70 19.96
CA GLU A 149 -4.81 12.24 19.98
C GLU A 149 -5.21 11.75 18.59
N MET A 150 -4.30 11.01 17.95
CA MET A 150 -4.48 10.48 16.60
C MET A 150 -4.83 9.00 16.64
N THR A 151 -5.76 8.59 15.80
CA THR A 151 -6.00 7.20 15.41
C THR A 151 -5.49 6.99 13.99
N VAL A 152 -4.83 5.87 13.70
CA VAL A 152 -4.33 5.56 12.35
C VAL A 152 -5.28 4.58 11.69
N SER A 153 -6.06 5.08 10.75
CA SER A 153 -6.82 4.28 9.78
C SER A 153 -5.89 3.91 8.62
N LYS A 154 -6.09 2.78 7.97
CA LYS A 154 -5.29 2.36 6.80
C LYS A 154 -6.28 2.21 5.66
N ILE A 155 -6.11 2.92 4.55
CA ILE A 155 -7.00 2.83 3.37
C ILE A 155 -6.19 2.32 2.17
N ASN A 156 -5.83 1.05 2.16
CA ASN A 156 -5.25 0.35 1.01
C ASN A 156 -6.16 -0.78 0.50
N LEU A 157 -5.79 -1.41 -0.62
CA LEU A 157 -6.49 -2.57 -1.22
C LEU A 157 -7.01 -3.53 -0.15
N CYS A 158 -6.17 -3.87 0.83
CA CYS A 158 -6.53 -4.82 1.87
C CYS A 158 -7.50 -4.32 2.91
N SER A 159 -7.37 -3.07 3.32
CA SER A 159 -8.38 -2.47 4.18
C SER A 159 -9.72 -2.38 3.48
N GLU A 160 -9.78 -2.12 2.16
CA GLU A 160 -11.03 -2.11 1.39
C GLU A 160 -11.65 -3.51 1.40
N ARG A 161 -10.86 -4.57 1.19
CA ARG A 161 -11.32 -5.96 1.27
C ARG A 161 -11.84 -6.33 2.66
N VAL A 162 -11.09 -5.97 3.72
CA VAL A 162 -11.50 -6.22 5.11
C VAL A 162 -12.78 -5.45 5.44
N ASN A 163 -12.88 -4.18 5.05
CA ASN A 163 -14.05 -3.34 5.29
C ASN A 163 -15.27 -3.84 4.51
N ALA A 164 -15.09 -4.32 3.28
CA ALA A 164 -16.15 -4.96 2.50
C ALA A 164 -16.67 -6.22 3.21
N LEU A 165 -15.80 -7.09 3.76
CA LEU A 165 -16.25 -8.24 4.55
C LEU A 165 -16.87 -7.84 5.89
N LYS A 166 -16.35 -6.80 6.54
CA LYS A 166 -16.90 -6.28 7.78
C LYS A 166 -18.32 -5.74 7.57
N GLY A 167 -18.52 -5.01 6.47
CA GLY A 167 -19.77 -4.34 6.16
C GLY A 167 -20.17 -3.28 7.19
N VAL A 168 -21.44 -2.91 7.21
CA VAL A 168 -21.98 -1.96 8.21
C VAL A 168 -22.25 -2.73 9.51
N LEU A 169 -21.20 -2.91 10.32
CA LEU A 169 -21.36 -3.23 11.72
C LEU A 169 -21.70 -1.94 12.47
N ASN A 170 -22.84 -1.91 13.17
CA ASN A 170 -22.96 -1.03 14.34
C ASN A 170 -21.78 -1.35 15.29
N ASP A 171 -21.28 -0.36 16.03
CA ASP A 171 -20.10 -0.37 16.92
C ASP A 171 -19.96 -1.53 17.95
N ALA A 172 -20.79 -2.57 17.89
CA ALA A 172 -20.79 -3.72 18.79
C ALA A 172 -19.75 -4.82 18.47
N VAL A 173 -18.98 -4.71 17.37
CA VAL A 173 -17.90 -5.66 17.07
C VAL A 173 -16.59 -4.90 16.86
N SER A 174 -15.91 -4.63 17.98
CA SER A 174 -14.53 -4.18 17.98
C SER A 174 -13.62 -5.36 17.64
N PHE A 175 -12.93 -5.26 16.50
CA PHE A 175 -11.76 -6.09 16.18
C PHE A 175 -10.48 -5.36 16.61
N GLU A 176 -10.53 -4.63 17.73
CA GLU A 176 -9.35 -3.97 18.28
C GLU A 176 -8.42 -5.01 18.90
N ASP A 177 -7.11 -4.69 18.92
CA ASP A 177 -5.97 -5.55 19.26
C ASP A 177 -5.99 -6.18 20.67
N ASP A 178 -7.07 -5.98 21.44
CA ASP A 178 -7.29 -6.53 22.77
C ASP A 178 -8.47 -7.52 22.75
N TYR A 179 -8.39 -8.51 21.87
CA TYR A 179 -9.29 -9.66 21.86
C TYR A 179 -8.99 -10.51 23.11
N GLN A 180 -9.59 -10.15 24.24
CA GLN A 180 -9.72 -11.04 25.37
C GLN A 180 -10.56 -12.24 24.90
N GLU A 181 -10.02 -13.45 24.97
CA GLU A 181 -10.77 -14.69 24.78
C GLU A 181 -11.97 -14.70 25.73
N GLY A 182 -13.18 -14.35 25.25
CA GLY A 182 -14.32 -14.27 26.16
C GLY A 182 -15.61 -13.64 25.63
N GLY A 183 -15.87 -13.64 24.32
CA GLY A 183 -17.23 -13.36 23.84
C GLY A 183 -18.18 -14.43 24.40
N SER A 184 -19.24 -14.02 25.11
CA SER A 184 -20.19 -14.98 25.67
C SER A 184 -20.77 -15.84 24.56
N GLU A 185 -20.84 -17.16 24.73
CA GLU A 185 -21.24 -18.09 23.66
C GLU A 185 -22.66 -17.83 23.08
N ASP A 186 -23.47 -17.00 23.75
CA ASP A 186 -24.82 -16.63 23.34
C ASP A 186 -24.91 -15.25 22.65
N GLU A 187 -23.78 -14.60 22.39
CA GLU A 187 -23.75 -13.32 21.69
C GLU A 187 -24.17 -13.48 20.22
N LYS A 188 -25.15 -12.67 19.81
CA LYS A 188 -25.66 -12.68 18.44
C LYS A 188 -24.73 -11.90 17.54
N ILE A 189 -24.21 -12.58 16.52
CA ILE A 189 -23.38 -11.98 15.48
C ILE A 189 -24.28 -11.65 14.29
N VAL A 190 -24.13 -10.43 13.77
CA VAL A 190 -24.77 -9.99 12.54
C VAL A 190 -23.69 -9.82 11.47
N ILE A 191 -23.83 -10.51 10.35
CA ILE A 191 -22.93 -10.41 9.20
C ILE A 191 -23.72 -9.80 8.04
N HIS A 192 -23.23 -8.68 7.51
CA HIS A 192 -23.83 -7.96 6.39
C HIS A 192 -22.74 -7.27 5.57
N PRO A 193 -21.91 -8.04 4.84
CA PRO A 193 -20.77 -7.51 4.11
C PRO A 193 -21.22 -6.57 2.98
N ASP A 194 -20.37 -5.65 2.54
CA ASP A 194 -20.61 -4.83 1.35
C ASP A 194 -19.67 -5.25 0.21
N VAL A 195 -20.00 -6.38 -0.43
CA VAL A 195 -19.12 -7.06 -1.39
C VAL A 195 -19.64 -7.05 -2.83
N CYS A 196 -20.90 -6.72 -3.05
CA CYS A 196 -21.52 -6.84 -4.38
C CYS A 196 -20.97 -5.81 -5.38
N SER A 197 -20.60 -4.62 -4.90
CA SER A 197 -20.10 -3.50 -5.74
C SER A 197 -18.63 -3.16 -5.49
N VAL A 198 -17.90 -3.94 -4.70
CA VAL A 198 -16.50 -3.64 -4.28
C VAL A 198 -15.53 -3.41 -5.46
N ASN A 199 -15.79 -4.09 -6.58
CA ASN A 199 -14.96 -4.02 -7.79
C ASN A 199 -15.62 -3.23 -8.92
N LEU A 200 -16.72 -2.51 -8.65
CA LEU A 200 -17.38 -1.65 -9.62
C LEU A 200 -16.95 -0.19 -9.43
N ASP A 201 -16.87 0.54 -10.53
CA ASP A 201 -16.71 1.99 -10.52
C ASP A 201 -18.05 2.71 -10.34
N GLU A 202 -18.02 4.05 -10.32
CA GLU A 202 -19.21 4.91 -10.19
C GLU A 202 -20.24 4.72 -11.33
N THR A 203 -19.81 4.13 -12.45
CA THR A 203 -20.65 3.84 -13.62
C THR A 203 -21.09 2.38 -13.70
N GLU A 204 -20.89 1.62 -12.62
CA GLU A 204 -21.17 0.19 -12.50
C GLU A 204 -20.34 -0.71 -13.45
N ASN A 205 -19.25 -0.18 -14.00
CA ASN A 205 -18.31 -0.98 -14.77
C ASN A 205 -17.28 -1.63 -13.84
N VAL A 206 -16.88 -2.85 -14.19
CA VAL A 206 -15.88 -3.58 -13.42
C VAL A 206 -14.50 -2.95 -13.65
N LYS A 207 -13.87 -2.53 -12.55
CA LYS A 207 -12.51 -1.98 -12.48
C LYS A 207 -11.46 -2.96 -13.02
N ASN A 208 -10.33 -2.42 -13.45
CA ASN A 208 -9.11 -3.16 -13.73
C ASN A 208 -8.18 -3.14 -12.51
N LEU A 209 -7.18 -4.02 -12.50
CA LEU A 209 -6.25 -4.14 -11.38
C LEU A 209 -5.47 -2.84 -11.12
N THR A 210 -5.13 -2.07 -12.15
CA THR A 210 -4.45 -0.77 -11.98
C THR A 210 -5.30 0.31 -11.32
N ASP A 211 -6.61 0.10 -11.20
CA ASP A 211 -7.50 1.01 -10.46
C ASP A 211 -7.41 0.76 -8.94
N GLU A 212 -6.74 -0.30 -8.51
CA GLU A 212 -6.50 -0.59 -7.10
C GLU A 212 -5.27 0.19 -6.56
N PRO A 213 -5.34 0.75 -5.34
CA PRO A 213 -4.25 1.55 -4.77
C PRO A 213 -2.91 0.80 -4.67
N GLY A 214 -1.84 1.42 -5.19
CA GLY A 214 -0.46 0.93 -5.11
C GLY A 214 -0.03 -0.04 -6.24
N ILE A 215 -0.94 -0.44 -7.13
CA ILE A 215 -0.59 -1.32 -8.27
C ILE A 215 0.27 -0.58 -9.31
N THR A 216 0.04 0.70 -9.51
CA THR A 216 0.81 1.50 -10.49
C THR A 216 2.26 1.64 -10.04
N GLU A 217 2.49 1.96 -8.77
CA GLU A 217 3.82 2.11 -8.16
C GLU A 217 4.58 0.78 -8.13
N LEU A 218 3.87 -0.33 -7.94
CA LEU A 218 4.47 -1.67 -7.99
C LEU A 218 5.14 -1.95 -9.35
N ILE A 219 4.60 -1.44 -10.46
CA ILE A 219 5.17 -1.64 -11.81
C ILE A 219 6.57 -1.03 -11.90
N ASP A 220 6.79 0.14 -11.29
CA ASP A 220 8.08 0.84 -11.37
C ASP A 220 9.22 0.05 -10.72
N LEU A 221 8.91 -0.82 -9.75
CA LEU A 221 9.90 -1.71 -9.13
C LEU A 221 10.39 -2.84 -10.05
N TYR A 222 9.86 -2.95 -11.28
CA TYR A 222 10.35 -3.86 -12.31
C TYR A 222 11.26 -3.19 -13.34
N PHE A 223 11.31 -1.86 -13.43
CA PHE A 223 12.12 -1.21 -14.44
C PHE A 223 13.60 -1.14 -14.04
N ASP A 224 14.41 -2.00 -14.66
CA ASP A 224 15.85 -2.15 -14.41
C ASP A 224 16.73 -2.13 -15.68
N ASP A 225 16.16 -1.98 -16.89
CA ASP A 225 16.91 -1.94 -18.15
C ASP A 225 16.46 -0.83 -19.12
N ASN A 226 17.19 -0.70 -20.23
CA ASN A 226 17.02 0.27 -21.29
C ASN A 226 17.08 1.69 -20.75
N TYR A 227 18.25 2.05 -20.19
CA TYR A 227 18.41 3.38 -19.65
C TYR A 227 18.65 4.44 -20.74
N ASP A 228 17.69 5.33 -20.97
CA ASP A 228 17.87 6.49 -21.85
C ASP A 228 18.58 7.61 -21.08
N TYR A 229 19.87 7.82 -21.39
CA TYR A 229 20.72 8.84 -20.78
C TYR A 229 20.40 10.27 -21.19
N LYS A 230 19.62 10.49 -22.25
CA LYS A 230 19.18 11.85 -22.63
C LYS A 230 17.96 12.27 -21.84
N THR A 231 17.10 11.31 -21.50
CA THR A 231 15.84 11.56 -20.81
C THR A 231 15.84 11.10 -19.36
N GLY A 232 16.89 10.40 -18.93
CA GLY A 232 17.02 9.87 -17.58
C GLY A 232 16.17 8.62 -17.27
N LYS A 233 15.68 7.86 -18.26
CA LYS A 233 14.63 6.82 -18.04
C LYS A 233 15.19 5.41 -17.96
N PHE A 234 14.61 4.52 -17.15
CA PHE A 234 14.55 3.09 -17.50
C PHE A 234 13.24 2.86 -18.27
N ILE A 235 13.31 2.38 -19.50
CA ILE A 235 12.11 2.14 -20.33
C ILE A 235 11.82 0.66 -20.57
N GLY A 236 12.56 -0.23 -19.91
CA GLY A 236 12.33 -1.66 -20.05
C GLY A 236 12.77 -2.44 -18.83
N MET A 237 12.52 -3.73 -18.91
CA MET A 237 12.96 -4.73 -17.94
C MET A 237 14.09 -5.53 -18.59
N THR A 238 15.06 -5.95 -17.79
CA THR A 238 16.03 -6.97 -18.20
C THR A 238 15.27 -8.25 -18.57
N PRO A 239 15.84 -9.16 -19.39
CA PRO A 239 15.21 -10.45 -19.66
C PRO A 239 14.86 -11.24 -18.39
N GLU A 240 15.69 -11.12 -17.35
CA GLU A 240 15.47 -11.73 -16.05
C GLU A 240 14.28 -11.11 -15.33
N THR A 241 14.20 -9.77 -15.25
CA THR A 241 13.09 -9.09 -14.57
C THR A 241 11.78 -9.16 -15.36
N GLU A 242 11.83 -9.17 -16.69
CA GLU A 242 10.67 -9.41 -17.55
C GLU A 242 10.06 -10.78 -17.24
N LYS A 243 10.88 -11.83 -17.07
CA LYS A 243 10.39 -13.15 -16.69
C LYS A 243 9.68 -13.11 -15.32
N ILE A 244 10.26 -12.43 -14.34
CA ILE A 244 9.65 -12.26 -13.01
C ILE A 244 8.31 -11.52 -13.15
N PHE A 245 8.28 -10.43 -13.91
CA PHE A 245 7.07 -9.67 -14.18
C PHE A 245 5.97 -10.54 -14.81
N GLN A 246 6.29 -11.36 -15.81
CA GLN A 246 5.32 -12.26 -16.43
C GLN A 246 4.80 -13.33 -15.46
N ASP A 247 5.67 -13.88 -14.61
CA ASP A 247 5.28 -14.85 -13.58
C ASP A 247 4.34 -14.20 -12.55
N ASP A 248 4.66 -12.98 -12.10
CA ASP A 248 3.83 -12.23 -11.18
C ASP A 248 2.52 -11.77 -11.82
N LEU A 249 2.54 -11.28 -13.07
CA LEU A 249 1.35 -10.96 -13.86
C LEU A 249 0.39 -12.14 -13.92
N LYS A 250 0.91 -13.34 -14.15
CA LYS A 250 0.13 -14.58 -14.12
C LYS A 250 -0.46 -14.87 -12.74
N ARG A 251 0.32 -14.68 -11.66
CA ARG A 251 -0.19 -14.86 -10.28
C ARG A 251 -1.32 -13.88 -9.98
N PHE A 252 -1.16 -12.60 -10.32
CA PHE A 252 -2.23 -11.60 -10.18
C PHE A 252 -3.45 -11.97 -11.00
N TYR A 253 -3.28 -12.39 -12.26
CA TYR A 253 -4.39 -12.81 -13.11
C TYR A 253 -5.20 -13.96 -12.48
N LEU A 254 -4.53 -15.00 -12.00
CA LEU A 254 -5.20 -16.16 -11.41
C LEU A 254 -5.90 -15.82 -10.09
N THR A 255 -5.34 -14.91 -9.29
CA THR A 255 -5.90 -14.52 -8.00
C THR A 255 -7.08 -13.55 -8.18
N PHE A 256 -6.91 -12.49 -8.98
CA PHE A 256 -7.87 -11.38 -9.09
C PHE A 256 -8.97 -11.58 -10.14
N THR A 257 -8.97 -12.68 -10.90
CA THR A 257 -10.01 -12.99 -11.89
C THR A 257 -10.73 -14.31 -11.61
N ASP A 258 -11.95 -14.47 -12.12
CA ASP A 258 -12.70 -15.73 -11.99
C ASP A 258 -12.15 -16.88 -12.86
N ASN A 259 -11.08 -16.65 -13.61
CA ASN A 259 -10.50 -17.67 -14.47
C ASN A 259 -9.49 -18.55 -13.70
N LYS A 260 -9.71 -19.87 -13.75
CA LYS A 260 -8.80 -20.88 -13.19
C LYS A 260 -7.94 -21.57 -14.25
N GLY A 261 -8.13 -21.19 -15.52
CA GLY A 261 -7.38 -21.70 -16.66
C GLY A 261 -6.08 -20.96 -16.89
N GLU A 262 -5.50 -21.16 -18.06
CA GLU A 262 -4.28 -20.44 -18.47
C GLU A 262 -4.57 -18.95 -18.70
N MET A 263 -3.58 -18.11 -18.38
CA MET A 263 -3.63 -16.68 -18.66
C MET A 263 -3.61 -16.48 -20.19
N PRO A 264 -4.61 -15.79 -20.75
CA PRO A 264 -4.65 -15.52 -22.19
C PRO A 264 -3.47 -14.66 -22.67
N PRO A 265 -3.00 -14.82 -23.92
CA PRO A 265 -1.84 -14.09 -24.45
C PRO A 265 -2.10 -12.58 -24.61
N GLU A 266 -3.36 -12.13 -24.63
CA GLU A 266 -3.72 -10.72 -24.65
C GLU A 266 -3.44 -9.99 -23.32
N ILE A 267 -3.23 -10.71 -22.22
CA ILE A 267 -2.88 -10.13 -20.92
C ILE A 267 -1.38 -9.91 -20.87
N THR A 268 -0.95 -8.66 -21.03
CA THR A 268 0.47 -8.29 -21.13
C THR A 268 0.94 -7.33 -20.03
N LYS A 269 -0.01 -6.70 -19.32
CA LYS A 269 0.24 -5.73 -18.24
C LYS A 269 -0.89 -5.80 -17.21
N PHE A 270 -0.66 -5.26 -16.01
CA PHE A 270 -1.68 -5.27 -14.95
C PHE A 270 -3.00 -4.59 -15.34
N SER A 271 -2.98 -3.55 -16.18
CA SER A 271 -4.21 -2.87 -16.63
C SER A 271 -5.09 -3.74 -17.55
N ASP A 272 -4.56 -4.83 -18.11
CA ASP A 272 -5.37 -5.79 -18.88
C ASP A 272 -6.15 -6.74 -17.96
N ILE A 273 -5.82 -6.81 -16.66
CA ILE A 273 -6.47 -7.69 -15.69
C ILE A 273 -7.75 -7.00 -15.18
N LYS A 274 -8.89 -7.47 -15.68
CA LYS A 274 -10.21 -7.07 -15.21
C LYS A 274 -10.58 -7.82 -13.94
N LEU A 275 -10.99 -7.10 -12.89
CA LEU A 275 -11.28 -7.69 -11.58
C LEU A 275 -12.51 -8.62 -11.58
N ARG A 276 -12.64 -9.46 -10.54
CA ARG A 276 -13.84 -10.30 -10.33
C ARG A 276 -15.09 -9.44 -10.15
N ASP A 277 -16.17 -9.86 -10.80
CA ASP A 277 -17.47 -9.19 -10.72
C ASP A 277 -18.40 -9.90 -9.72
N TYR A 278 -18.36 -9.44 -8.47
CA TYR A 278 -19.15 -10.01 -7.38
C TYR A 278 -20.65 -9.69 -7.49
N SER A 279 -21.05 -8.65 -8.23
CA SER A 279 -22.47 -8.28 -8.42
C SER A 279 -23.28 -9.40 -9.07
N LYS A 280 -22.61 -10.26 -9.85
CA LYS A 280 -23.23 -11.40 -10.56
C LYS A 280 -23.48 -12.61 -9.66
N LYS A 281 -22.94 -12.65 -8.44
CA LYS A 281 -23.13 -13.76 -7.50
C LYS A 281 -24.59 -13.89 -7.08
N LYS A 282 -25.02 -15.12 -6.77
CA LYS A 282 -26.42 -15.40 -6.44
C LYS A 282 -26.90 -14.61 -5.22
N PHE A 283 -26.05 -14.51 -4.19
CA PHE A 283 -26.35 -13.75 -2.98
C PHE A 283 -26.49 -12.24 -3.22
N CYS A 284 -26.03 -11.68 -4.34
CA CYS A 284 -26.23 -10.27 -4.71
C CYS A 284 -27.54 -10.02 -5.48
N LYS A 285 -28.19 -11.06 -6.01
CA LYS A 285 -29.40 -10.96 -6.86
C LYS A 285 -30.71 -11.03 -6.07
N THR A 286 -30.72 -10.55 -4.83
CA THR A 286 -31.93 -10.53 -4.00
C THR A 286 -32.96 -9.52 -4.55
N SER A 287 -34.22 -9.63 -4.14
CA SER A 287 -35.28 -8.69 -4.52
C SER A 287 -35.03 -7.24 -4.12
N THR A 288 -34.07 -6.99 -3.22
CA THR A 288 -33.64 -5.66 -2.77
C THR A 288 -32.35 -5.17 -3.43
N GLY A 289 -31.72 -5.99 -4.30
CA GLY A 289 -30.44 -5.66 -4.94
C GLY A 289 -29.25 -5.57 -3.98
N LYS A 290 -29.41 -6.04 -2.74
CA LYS A 290 -28.38 -6.05 -1.70
C LYS A 290 -28.14 -7.47 -1.19
N ASN A 291 -26.93 -7.76 -0.76
CA ASN A 291 -26.64 -9.04 -0.16
C ASN A 291 -27.39 -9.21 1.18
N PRO A 292 -27.77 -10.45 1.54
CA PRO A 292 -28.60 -10.69 2.71
C PRO A 292 -27.84 -10.48 4.03
N MET A 293 -28.51 -9.84 4.99
CA MET A 293 -28.07 -9.81 6.38
C MET A 293 -28.33 -11.18 7.02
N VAL A 294 -27.30 -11.77 7.62
CA VAL A 294 -27.37 -13.07 8.30
C VAL A 294 -27.07 -12.91 9.78
N VAL A 295 -27.90 -13.54 10.63
CA VAL A 295 -27.77 -13.48 12.10
C VAL A 295 -27.46 -14.87 12.65
N GLY A 296 -26.45 -14.99 13.49
CA GLY A 296 -26.00 -16.26 14.08
C GLY A 296 -25.27 -16.04 15.40
N SER A 297 -24.42 -17.00 15.79
CA SER A 297 -23.53 -16.88 16.95
C SER A 297 -22.22 -17.66 16.72
N TYR A 298 -21.23 -17.47 17.59
CA TYR A 298 -19.94 -18.18 17.51
C TYR A 298 -20.06 -19.71 17.72
N LYS A 299 -21.22 -20.21 18.15
CA LYS A 299 -21.51 -21.66 18.19
C LYS A 299 -21.64 -22.26 16.80
N ASP A 300 -21.97 -21.45 15.79
CA ASP A 300 -22.04 -21.90 14.41
C ASP A 300 -20.63 -21.90 13.79
N GLU A 301 -20.20 -23.08 13.31
CA GLU A 301 -18.89 -23.28 12.70
C GLU A 301 -18.60 -22.31 11.55
N LEU A 302 -19.61 -21.94 10.75
CA LEU A 302 -19.42 -21.02 9.62
C LEU A 302 -19.20 -19.58 10.09
N PHE A 303 -19.91 -19.14 11.14
CA PHE A 303 -19.72 -17.81 11.73
C PHE A 303 -18.35 -17.69 12.40
N LEU A 304 -17.92 -18.74 13.12
CA LEU A 304 -16.58 -18.79 13.70
C LEU A 304 -15.49 -18.78 12.62
N LYS A 305 -15.66 -19.55 11.53
CA LYS A 305 -14.75 -19.53 10.38
C LYS A 305 -14.66 -18.14 9.73
N TYR A 306 -15.79 -17.45 9.57
CA TYR A 306 -15.83 -16.11 9.01
C TYR A 306 -15.03 -15.11 9.88
N ALA A 307 -15.28 -15.12 11.19
CA ALA A 307 -14.57 -14.26 12.14
C ALA A 307 -13.06 -14.57 12.18
N ASN A 308 -12.68 -15.85 12.17
CA ASN A 308 -11.27 -16.26 12.14
C ASN A 308 -10.59 -15.85 10.84
N ASN A 309 -11.27 -15.96 9.68
CA ASN A 309 -10.75 -15.49 8.41
C ASN A 309 -10.44 -13.99 8.47
N MET A 310 -11.38 -13.17 8.95
CA MET A 310 -11.16 -11.73 9.12
C MET A 310 -10.01 -11.41 10.08
N LYS A 311 -9.91 -12.13 11.20
CA LYS A 311 -8.80 -11.98 12.15
C LYS A 311 -7.46 -12.27 11.49
N SER A 312 -7.36 -13.37 10.75
CA SER A 312 -6.14 -13.73 10.01
C SER A 312 -5.80 -12.72 8.92
N MET A 313 -6.78 -12.21 8.17
CA MET A 313 -6.57 -11.14 7.19
C MET A 313 -5.91 -9.92 7.82
N ILE A 314 -6.47 -9.41 8.93
CA ILE A 314 -5.95 -8.23 9.63
C ILE A 314 -4.53 -8.49 10.14
N GLN A 315 -4.29 -9.65 10.74
CA GLN A 315 -2.97 -10.03 11.25
C GLN A 315 -1.91 -10.12 10.13
N ASN A 316 -2.24 -10.79 9.03
CA ASN A 316 -1.34 -10.95 7.88
C ASN A 316 -0.98 -9.59 7.27
N VAL A 317 -1.97 -8.70 7.10
CA VAL A 317 -1.77 -7.34 6.60
C VAL A 317 -0.85 -6.55 7.53
N ASN A 318 -1.11 -6.57 8.84
CA ASN A 318 -0.29 -5.86 9.83
C ASN A 318 1.17 -6.38 9.84
N GLN A 319 1.38 -7.69 9.73
CA GLN A 319 2.72 -8.28 9.65
C GLN A 319 3.48 -7.80 8.41
N LYS A 320 2.88 -7.84 7.23
CA LYS A 320 3.52 -7.40 5.98
C LYS A 320 3.79 -5.90 5.98
N GLN A 321 2.88 -5.09 6.53
CA GLN A 321 3.10 -3.66 6.69
C GLN A 321 4.28 -3.35 7.61
N ASN A 322 4.46 -4.09 8.71
CA ASN A 322 5.63 -3.91 9.57
C ASN A 322 6.95 -4.25 8.84
N GLN A 323 6.93 -5.24 7.93
CA GLN A 323 8.07 -5.57 7.07
C GLN A 323 8.36 -4.44 6.07
N LEU A 324 7.33 -3.84 5.48
CA LEU A 324 7.49 -2.67 4.60
C LEU A 324 8.02 -1.43 5.37
N LEU A 325 7.54 -1.19 6.60
CA LEU A 325 8.07 -0.12 7.46
C LEU A 325 9.54 -0.36 7.83
N TYR A 326 9.95 -1.61 8.00
CA TYR A 326 11.36 -1.94 8.21
C TYR A 326 12.23 -1.53 7.02
N ILE A 327 11.73 -1.63 5.78
CA ILE A 327 12.43 -1.12 4.60
C ILE A 327 12.57 0.41 4.66
N ILE A 328 11.53 1.15 5.06
CA ILE A 328 11.64 2.61 5.26
C ILE A 328 12.76 2.94 6.26
N ASN A 329 12.86 2.19 7.36
CA ASN A 329 13.92 2.37 8.36
C ASN A 329 15.32 1.99 7.86
N ARG A 330 15.43 1.23 6.75
CA ARG A 330 16.71 1.00 6.07
C ARG A 330 17.03 2.12 5.08
N LEU A 331 16.01 2.72 4.47
CA LEU A 331 16.16 3.87 3.57
C LEU A 331 16.63 5.13 4.28
N PHE A 332 16.09 5.36 5.48
CA PHE A 332 16.35 6.57 6.25
C PHE A 332 16.93 6.25 7.62
N THR A 333 17.80 7.13 8.10
CA THR A 333 18.38 7.04 9.44
C THR A 333 18.28 8.38 10.16
N PHE A 334 18.37 8.32 11.49
CA PHE A 334 18.49 9.50 12.32
C PHE A 334 19.95 9.91 12.46
N SER A 335 20.23 11.19 12.26
CA SER A 335 21.52 11.80 12.52
C SER A 335 21.35 13.07 13.37
N LEU A 336 22.41 13.49 14.04
CA LEU A 336 22.42 14.78 14.73
C LEU A 336 22.87 15.86 13.75
N ASP A 337 22.08 16.93 13.65
CA ASP A 337 22.51 18.14 12.98
C ASP A 337 23.76 18.69 13.69
N PRO A 338 24.91 18.85 13.01
CA PRO A 338 26.13 19.26 13.66
C PRO A 338 26.07 20.68 14.22
N VAL A 339 25.19 21.54 13.71
CA VAL A 339 25.04 22.93 14.13
C VAL A 339 24.01 23.03 15.25
N THR A 340 22.81 22.51 15.03
CA THR A 340 21.70 22.67 15.99
C THR A 340 21.66 21.58 17.05
N LYS A 341 22.43 20.50 16.88
CA LYS A 341 22.41 19.28 17.70
C LYS A 341 21.03 18.61 17.80
N ASN A 342 20.08 19.03 16.95
CA ASN A 342 18.77 18.42 16.85
C ASN A 342 18.83 17.13 16.02
N GLN A 343 17.93 16.19 16.33
CA GLN A 343 17.79 14.96 15.55
C GLN A 343 17.11 15.27 14.21
N ILE A 344 17.76 14.91 13.11
CA ILE A 344 17.28 15.07 11.73
C ILE A 344 17.25 13.71 11.05
N ILE A 345 16.33 13.54 10.11
CA ILE A 345 16.22 12.33 9.28
C ILE A 345 16.96 12.58 7.98
N ARG A 346 17.77 11.62 7.54
CA ARG A 346 18.45 11.62 6.24
C ARG A 346 18.45 10.24 5.61
N ILE A 347 18.74 10.18 4.31
CA ILE A 347 19.00 8.93 3.61
C ILE A 347 20.16 8.21 4.31
N ASN A 348 20.01 6.91 4.51
CA ASN A 348 21.00 6.11 5.19
C ASN A 348 22.34 6.19 4.42
N PRO A 349 23.43 6.68 5.04
CA PRO A 349 24.72 6.85 4.39
C PRO A 349 25.33 5.52 3.90
N GLU A 350 24.90 4.40 4.49
CA GLU A 350 25.35 3.05 4.16
C GLU A 350 24.69 2.48 2.89
N LEU A 351 23.71 3.18 2.32
CA LEU A 351 23.10 2.75 1.06
C LEU A 351 24.05 2.95 -0.12
N ASP A 352 24.10 1.92 -0.96
CA ASP A 352 24.80 1.84 -2.24
C ASP A 352 23.87 1.24 -3.31
N GLU A 353 24.31 1.16 -4.57
CA GLU A 353 23.48 0.66 -5.67
C GLU A 353 23.04 -0.80 -5.47
N LEU A 354 23.86 -1.63 -4.83
CA LEU A 354 23.58 -3.05 -4.60
C LEU A 354 22.52 -3.22 -3.52
N THR A 355 22.74 -2.65 -2.34
CA THR A 355 21.81 -2.65 -1.21
C THR A 355 20.50 -1.95 -1.58
N LEU A 356 20.54 -0.88 -2.39
CA LEU A 356 19.32 -0.25 -2.88
C LEU A 356 18.55 -1.14 -3.85
N GLN A 357 19.24 -1.89 -4.73
CA GLN A 357 18.60 -2.87 -5.59
C GLN A 357 17.99 -4.03 -4.79
N GLU A 358 18.67 -4.51 -3.75
CA GLU A 358 18.11 -5.50 -2.82
C GLU A 358 16.83 -4.99 -2.16
N LEU A 359 16.80 -3.72 -1.73
CA LEU A 359 15.60 -3.10 -1.17
C LEU A 359 14.47 -2.99 -2.19
N VAL A 360 14.76 -2.71 -3.47
CA VAL A 360 13.73 -2.76 -4.53
C VAL A 360 13.11 -4.15 -4.63
N VAL A 361 13.93 -5.19 -4.72
CA VAL A 361 13.44 -6.58 -4.84
C VAL A 361 12.62 -6.98 -3.61
N GLN A 362 13.13 -6.72 -2.41
CA GLN A 362 12.42 -7.02 -1.16
C GLN A 362 11.09 -6.27 -1.06
N THR A 363 11.08 -4.99 -1.45
CA THR A 363 9.84 -4.17 -1.45
C THR A 363 8.81 -4.77 -2.39
N ARG A 364 9.22 -5.08 -3.62
CA ARG A 364 8.36 -5.67 -4.64
C ARG A 364 7.75 -6.98 -4.17
N GLU A 365 8.56 -7.90 -3.66
CA GLU A 365 8.09 -9.20 -3.14
C GLU A 365 7.07 -9.03 -2.01
N LEU A 366 7.35 -8.15 -1.05
CA LEU A 366 6.45 -7.91 0.08
C LEU A 366 5.11 -7.29 -0.34
N ILE A 367 5.11 -6.35 -1.29
CA ILE A 367 3.88 -5.75 -1.83
C ILE A 367 3.05 -6.81 -2.57
N ILE A 368 3.69 -7.62 -3.42
CA ILE A 368 3.03 -8.70 -4.17
C ILE A 368 2.41 -9.72 -3.23
N GLU A 369 3.15 -10.18 -2.23
CA GLU A 369 2.64 -11.13 -1.23
C GLU A 369 1.49 -10.53 -0.42
N LEU A 370 1.59 -9.26 -0.03
CA LEU A 370 0.51 -8.56 0.64
C LEU A 370 -0.76 -8.59 -0.20
N TYR A 371 -0.71 -8.17 -1.47
CA TYR A 371 -1.88 -8.11 -2.34
C TYR A 371 -2.46 -9.49 -2.68
N LEU A 372 -1.62 -10.46 -3.01
CA LEU A 372 -2.09 -11.80 -3.38
C LEU A 372 -2.71 -12.55 -2.20
N ASN A 373 -2.10 -12.51 -1.01
CA ASN A 373 -2.64 -13.17 0.17
C ASN A 373 -3.96 -12.53 0.59
N CYS A 374 -4.00 -11.20 0.55
CA CYS A 374 -5.16 -10.42 0.91
C CYS A 374 -6.38 -10.65 0.02
N GLU A 375 -6.20 -10.70 -1.31
CA GLU A 375 -7.29 -11.06 -2.23
C GLU A 375 -7.68 -12.54 -2.06
N THR A 376 -6.72 -13.43 -1.79
CA THR A 376 -7.00 -14.85 -1.51
C THR A 376 -7.89 -15.02 -0.27
N ASP A 377 -7.51 -14.37 0.83
CA ASP A 377 -8.26 -14.41 2.09
C ASP A 377 -9.64 -13.70 1.93
N PHE A 378 -9.72 -12.66 1.10
CA PHE A 378 -10.97 -11.98 0.77
C PHE A 378 -11.93 -12.91 0.03
N ILE A 379 -11.44 -13.60 -1.01
CA ILE A 379 -12.20 -14.60 -1.76
C ILE A 379 -12.68 -15.72 -0.82
N GLU A 380 -11.85 -16.17 0.12
CA GLU A 380 -12.24 -17.19 1.09
C GLU A 380 -13.33 -16.68 2.03
N GLY A 381 -13.21 -15.44 2.53
CA GLY A 381 -14.24 -14.78 3.31
C GLY A 381 -15.59 -14.73 2.58
N ILE A 382 -15.58 -14.39 1.28
CA ILE A 382 -16.79 -14.38 0.45
C ILE A 382 -17.39 -15.79 0.33
N LYS A 383 -16.59 -16.83 0.13
CA LYS A 383 -17.10 -18.22 0.06
C LYS A 383 -17.74 -18.65 1.37
N ILE A 384 -17.12 -18.31 2.51
CA ILE A 384 -17.68 -18.62 3.83
C ILE A 384 -19.01 -17.89 4.00
N TYR A 385 -19.09 -16.61 3.63
CA TYR A 385 -20.34 -15.86 3.64
C TYR A 385 -21.41 -16.49 2.74
N GLU A 386 -21.07 -16.87 1.50
CA GLU A 386 -21.97 -17.56 0.58
C GLU A 386 -22.52 -18.85 1.21
N ALA A 387 -21.67 -19.65 1.87
CA ALA A 387 -22.10 -20.84 2.60
C ALA A 387 -23.04 -20.54 3.78
N ILE A 388 -22.82 -19.45 4.53
CA ILE A 388 -23.72 -19.02 5.60
C ILE A 388 -25.10 -18.68 5.03
N VAL A 389 -25.14 -17.91 3.94
CA VAL A 389 -26.38 -17.51 3.27
C VAL A 389 -27.14 -18.73 2.78
N GLU A 390 -26.48 -19.66 2.08
CA GLU A 390 -27.10 -20.88 1.58
C GLU A 390 -27.66 -21.75 2.72
N LYS A 391 -26.93 -21.89 3.82
CA LYS A 391 -27.38 -22.61 5.01
C LYS A 391 -28.65 -21.99 5.60
N GLN A 392 -28.69 -20.66 5.77
CA GLN A 392 -29.86 -19.99 6.33
C GLN A 392 -31.09 -20.08 5.43
N ILE A 393 -30.91 -20.01 4.11
CA ILE A 393 -31.99 -20.22 3.13
C ILE A 393 -32.53 -21.64 3.27
N LEU A 394 -31.66 -22.64 3.37
CA LEU A 394 -32.06 -24.04 3.54
C LEU A 394 -32.85 -24.26 4.83
N GLU A 395 -32.34 -23.79 5.97
CA GLU A 395 -33.01 -23.91 7.27
C GLU A 395 -34.38 -23.22 7.29
N THR A 396 -34.48 -22.03 6.69
CA THR A 396 -35.74 -21.28 6.59
C THR A 396 -36.74 -22.02 5.70
N THR A 397 -36.28 -22.55 4.57
CA THR A 397 -37.11 -23.34 3.65
C THR A 397 -37.66 -24.60 4.31
N GLN A 398 -36.82 -25.32 5.06
CA GLN A 398 -37.25 -26.50 5.83
C GLN A 398 -38.31 -26.15 6.88
N LYS A 399 -38.14 -25.05 7.61
CA LYS A 399 -39.15 -24.57 8.58
C LYS A 399 -40.48 -24.26 7.91
N HIS A 400 -40.46 -23.61 6.73
CA HIS A 400 -41.67 -23.36 5.96
C HIS A 400 -42.35 -24.65 5.48
N ILE A 401 -41.59 -25.65 5.01
CA ILE A 401 -42.14 -26.96 4.63
C ILE A 401 -42.85 -27.61 5.82
N VAL A 402 -42.19 -27.68 6.97
CA VAL A 402 -42.77 -28.25 8.20
C VAL A 402 -44.04 -27.50 8.63
N GLN A 403 -44.06 -26.17 8.50
CA GLN A 403 -45.25 -25.38 8.77
C GLN A 403 -46.40 -25.70 7.80
N LEU A 404 -46.12 -25.75 6.49
CA LEU A 404 -47.11 -26.09 5.46
C LEU A 404 -47.66 -27.51 5.64
N GLU A 405 -46.83 -28.47 6.04
CA GLU A 405 -47.26 -29.83 6.36
C GLU A 405 -48.21 -29.85 7.57
N LYS A 406 -47.87 -29.10 8.63
CA LYS A 406 -48.73 -28.96 9.81
C LYS A 406 -50.06 -28.28 9.49
N GLU A 407 -50.07 -27.29 8.59
CA GLU A 407 -51.30 -26.65 8.12
C GLU A 407 -52.14 -27.60 7.26
N ARG A 408 -51.51 -28.37 6.37
CA ARG A 408 -52.17 -29.44 5.60
C ARG A 408 -52.84 -30.47 6.52
N GLU A 409 -52.16 -30.93 7.57
CA GLU A 409 -52.73 -31.87 8.54
C GLU A 409 -53.98 -31.31 9.25
N LYS A 410 -53.95 -30.03 9.63
CA LYS A 410 -55.13 -29.36 10.23
C LYS A 410 -56.32 -29.32 9.27
N LEU A 411 -56.10 -29.18 7.96
CA LEU A 411 -57.15 -29.16 6.95
C LEU A 411 -57.72 -30.56 6.67
N ILE A 412 -56.94 -31.63 6.83
CA ILE A 412 -57.37 -33.02 6.62
C ILE A 412 -58.07 -33.61 7.85
N SER A 413 -57.64 -33.22 9.07
CA SER A 413 -58.18 -33.70 10.35
C SER A 413 -59.72 -33.62 10.52
N PRO A 414 -60.45 -32.57 10.08
CA PRO A 414 -61.91 -32.55 10.19
C PRO A 414 -62.65 -33.57 9.30
N TYR A 415 -61.97 -34.28 8.40
CA TYR A 415 -62.58 -35.27 7.49
C TYR A 415 -62.36 -36.73 7.89
N VAL A 416 -61.79 -37.02 9.06
CA VAL A 416 -61.80 -38.38 9.61
C VAL A 416 -63.22 -38.69 10.09
N PHE A 417 -64.03 -39.27 9.21
CA PHE A 417 -65.33 -39.85 9.56
C PHE A 417 -65.14 -40.78 10.75
N LYS A 418 -65.69 -40.39 11.91
CA LYS A 418 -65.92 -41.32 13.02
C LYS A 418 -66.76 -42.46 12.48
N LYS A 419 -66.15 -43.62 12.35
CA LYS A 419 -66.80 -44.87 11.94
C LYS A 419 -67.52 -45.50 13.12
#